data_AF-A0A2T9Z8P3-F1
#
_entry.id   AF-A0A2T9Z8P3-F1
#
_cell.length_a   1.000
_cell.length_b   1.000
_cell.length_c   1.000
_cell.angle_alpha   90.00
_cell.angle_beta   90.00
_cell.angle_gamma   90.00
#
_symmetry.space_group_name_H-M   'P 1'
#
loop_
_entity.id
_entity.type
_entity.pdbx_description
1 polymer ?
#
loop_
_entity_poly.entity_id
_entity_poly.type
_entity_poly.pdbx_seq_one_letter_code
_entity_poly.pdbx_strand_id
1 'polypeptide(L)'
;MLTRALTKTIDNQAVSLYIKFTSLSDGRDKLYRFFQYFSRFLVYHLSKDKQNQALVIVLANLQNSLAQARKVLRLGKFIDCLKLAVSALNSPGEELGNIITAAARVSLGGFIFFDGLSWASTLGLLNPVKAARFARVSMKCWFTSIVLNIVSSLYKLNDLRMQYKIIRRIEANSSPDEKDEKVLQEKKSLKASISAENKALITSLIDVAIPAGHPRQVIGIISILVCPAVED
;
A
#
# COMPACT_ATOMS: atom_id res chain seq x y z
N MET A 1 12.19 11.58 24.60
CA MET A 1 13.62 11.61 24.15
C MET A 1 13.87 10.74 22.93
N LEU A 2 13.37 9.50 22.90
CA LEU A 2 13.61 8.53 21.82
C LEU A 2 13.07 8.98 20.45
N THR A 3 11.87 9.56 20.41
CA THR A 3 11.27 10.13 19.18
C THR A 3 12.10 11.26 18.59
N ARG A 4 12.59 12.19 19.41
CA ARG A 4 13.44 13.31 18.96
C ARG A 4 14.77 12.85 18.38
N ALA A 5 15.39 11.82 18.96
CA ALA A 5 16.62 11.23 18.44
C ALA A 5 16.39 10.52 17.09
N LEU A 6 15.26 9.80 16.96
CA LEU A 6 14.85 9.17 15.71
C LEU A 6 14.57 10.21 14.60
N THR A 7 13.83 11.27 14.92
CA THR A 7 13.56 12.37 13.98
C THR A 7 14.85 13.00 13.46
N LYS A 8 15.81 13.31 14.35
CA LYS A 8 17.10 13.89 13.95
C LYS A 8 17.89 12.98 13.00
N THR A 9 17.79 11.66 13.18
CA THR A 9 18.48 10.68 12.35
C THR A 9 17.82 10.54 10.97
N ILE A 10 16.49 10.58 10.92
CA ILE A 10 15.70 10.42 9.69
C ILE A 10 15.64 11.70 8.86
N ASP A 11 15.65 12.88 9.49
CA ASP A 11 15.61 14.18 8.79
C ASP A 11 16.98 14.62 8.27
N ASN A 12 17.95 13.71 8.21
CA ASN A 12 19.21 13.94 7.53
C ASN A 12 18.97 14.30 6.04
N GLN A 13 19.77 15.24 5.53
CA GLN A 13 19.76 15.66 4.12
C GLN A 13 19.92 14.47 3.18
N ALA A 14 20.76 13.49 3.51
CA ALA A 14 20.96 12.28 2.71
C ALA A 14 19.66 11.47 2.55
N VAL A 15 18.91 11.29 3.64
CA VAL A 15 17.62 10.58 3.61
C VAL A 15 16.60 11.37 2.79
N SER A 16 16.53 12.69 2.98
CA SER A 16 15.58 13.52 2.22
C SER A 16 15.87 13.55 0.72
N LEU A 17 17.15 13.53 0.30
CA LEU A 17 17.53 13.38 -1.10
C LEU A 17 17.18 11.99 -1.64
N TYR A 18 17.40 10.94 -0.84
CA TYR A 18 17.04 9.58 -1.20
C TYR A 18 15.53 9.42 -1.45
N ILE A 19 14.69 9.95 -0.56
CA ILE A 19 13.22 9.90 -0.69
C ILE A 19 12.76 10.66 -1.95
N LYS A 20 13.39 11.80 -2.26
CA LYS A 20 13.11 12.51 -3.51
C LYS A 20 13.49 11.65 -4.71
N PHE A 21 14.66 11.01 -4.69
CA PHE A 21 15.09 10.12 -5.76
C PHE A 21 14.15 8.92 -5.97
N THR A 22 13.71 8.26 -4.89
CA THR A 22 12.75 7.15 -4.98
C THR A 22 11.40 7.62 -5.52
N SER A 23 10.93 8.83 -5.14
CA SER A 23 9.68 9.38 -5.65
C SER A 23 9.69 9.64 -7.17
N LEU A 24 10.85 9.98 -7.76
CA LEU A 24 10.99 10.13 -9.22
C LEU A 24 10.77 8.81 -9.97
N SER A 25 10.93 7.66 -9.30
CA SER A 25 10.69 6.35 -9.89
C SER A 25 9.21 5.94 -9.92
N ASP A 26 8.32 6.67 -9.24
CA ASP A 26 6.90 6.32 -9.13
C ASP A 26 6.17 6.36 -10.48
N GLY A 27 6.52 7.31 -11.34
CA GLY A 27 5.98 7.36 -12.70
C GLY A 27 6.32 6.10 -13.50
N ARG A 28 7.56 5.61 -13.35
CA ARG A 28 8.02 4.38 -14.02
C ARG A 28 7.32 3.13 -13.48
N ASP A 29 7.10 3.02 -12.18
CA ASP A 29 6.36 1.89 -11.59
C ASP A 29 4.93 1.80 -12.13
N LYS A 30 4.25 2.94 -12.28
CA LYS A 30 2.90 3.01 -12.88
C LYS A 30 2.90 2.53 -14.33
N LEU A 31 3.88 2.96 -15.14
CA LEU A 31 4.02 2.49 -16.52
C LEU A 31 4.30 0.98 -16.58
N TYR A 32 5.19 0.46 -15.73
CA TYR A 32 5.49 -0.97 -15.68
C TYR A 32 4.26 -1.78 -15.29
N ARG A 33 3.45 -1.29 -14.35
CA ARG A 33 2.17 -1.91 -13.98
C ARG A 33 1.18 -1.94 -15.14
N PHE A 34 1.09 -0.85 -15.92
CA PHE A 34 0.25 -0.79 -17.12
C PHE A 34 0.69 -1.86 -18.13
N PHE A 35 1.97 -1.88 -18.53
CA PHE A 35 2.46 -2.86 -19.50
C PHE A 35 2.37 -4.30 -19.00
N GLN A 36 2.58 -4.53 -17.69
CA GLN A 36 2.44 -5.86 -17.11
C GLN A 36 1.00 -6.37 -17.21
N TYR A 37 0.01 -5.55 -16.82
CA TYR A 37 -1.39 -5.97 -16.90
C TYR A 37 -1.91 -6.01 -18.33
N PHE A 38 -1.42 -5.12 -19.21
CA PHE A 38 -1.72 -5.17 -20.63
C PHE A 38 -1.17 -6.45 -21.28
N SER A 39 0.07 -6.83 -20.95
CA SER A 39 0.66 -8.10 -21.37
C SER A 39 -0.15 -9.30 -20.87
N ARG A 40 -0.60 -9.29 -19.60
CA ARG A 40 -1.48 -10.33 -19.04
C ARG A 40 -2.81 -10.43 -19.78
N PHE A 41 -3.40 -9.29 -20.15
CA PHE A 41 -4.62 -9.23 -20.96
C PHE A 41 -4.42 -9.86 -22.34
N LEU A 42 -3.32 -9.51 -23.02
CA LEU A 42 -2.98 -10.09 -24.32
C LEU A 42 -2.73 -11.60 -24.23
N VAL A 43 -2.04 -12.08 -23.20
CA VAL A 43 -1.86 -13.52 -22.95
C VAL A 43 -3.22 -14.20 -22.84
N TYR A 44 -4.15 -13.67 -22.06
CA TYR A 44 -5.48 -14.25 -21.91
C TYR A 44 -6.26 -14.30 -23.23
N HIS A 45 -6.16 -13.25 -24.05
CA HIS A 45 -6.87 -13.19 -25.32
C HIS A 45 -6.27 -14.12 -26.38
N LEU A 46 -4.94 -14.11 -26.52
CA LEU A 46 -4.20 -14.86 -27.54
C LEU A 46 -4.04 -16.35 -27.20
N SER A 47 -4.17 -16.74 -25.93
CA SER A 47 -4.11 -18.16 -25.51
C SER A 47 -5.26 -19.01 -26.06
N LYS A 48 -6.30 -18.37 -26.61
CA LYS A 48 -7.43 -19.06 -27.25
C LYS A 48 -7.07 -19.63 -28.63
N ASP A 49 -6.01 -19.13 -29.25
CA ASP A 49 -5.55 -19.58 -30.57
C ASP A 49 -4.21 -20.30 -30.47
N LYS A 50 -4.16 -21.55 -30.95
CA LYS A 50 -2.95 -22.38 -30.92
C LYS A 50 -1.84 -21.85 -31.81
N GLN A 51 -2.15 -21.01 -32.82
CA GLN A 51 -1.13 -20.43 -33.71
C GLN A 51 -0.25 -19.38 -33.02
N ASN A 52 -0.73 -18.78 -31.93
CA ASN A 52 -0.07 -17.66 -31.26
C ASN A 52 0.75 -18.05 -30.02
N GLN A 53 1.02 -19.35 -29.81
CA GLN A 53 1.71 -19.84 -28.60
C GLN A 53 3.10 -19.20 -28.40
N ALA A 54 3.86 -18.97 -29.48
CA ALA A 54 5.15 -18.30 -29.38
C ALA A 54 5.02 -16.87 -28.82
N LEU A 55 4.03 -16.11 -29.28
CA LEU A 55 3.76 -14.76 -28.79
C LEU A 55 3.29 -14.76 -27.33
N VAL A 56 2.48 -15.74 -26.93
CA VAL A 56 2.02 -15.91 -25.54
C VAL A 56 3.21 -16.09 -24.60
N ILE A 57 4.19 -16.91 -24.97
CA ILE A 57 5.41 -17.14 -24.18
C ILE A 57 6.22 -15.84 -24.04
N VAL A 58 6.42 -15.10 -25.13
CA VAL A 58 7.14 -13.81 -25.12
C VAL A 58 6.43 -12.81 -24.21
N LEU A 59 5.11 -12.70 -24.28
CA LEU A 59 4.33 -11.82 -23.42
C LEU A 59 4.39 -12.26 -21.95
N ALA A 60 4.31 -13.55 -21.65
CA ALA A 60 4.46 -14.05 -20.29
C ALA A 60 5.85 -13.72 -19.69
N ASN A 61 6.90 -13.83 -20.51
CA ASN A 61 8.25 -13.42 -20.12
C ASN A 61 8.36 -11.91 -19.90
N LEU A 62 7.76 -11.09 -20.76
CA LEU A 62 7.69 -9.65 -20.57
C LEU A 62 6.99 -9.28 -19.26
N GLN A 63 5.85 -9.92 -18.97
CA GLN A 63 5.10 -9.75 -17.72
C GLN A 63 5.99 -10.05 -16.50
N ASN A 64 6.75 -11.15 -16.55
CA ASN A 64 7.64 -11.55 -15.46
C ASN A 64 8.81 -10.57 -15.29
N SER A 65 9.46 -10.17 -16.38
CA SER A 65 10.56 -9.20 -16.37
C SER A 65 10.11 -7.85 -15.80
N LEU A 66 8.93 -7.35 -16.19
CA LEU A 66 8.34 -6.14 -15.62
C LEU A 66 8.01 -6.30 -14.13
N ALA A 67 7.53 -7.47 -13.71
CA ALA A 67 7.26 -7.75 -12.31
C ALA A 67 8.55 -7.70 -11.46
N GLN A 68 9.67 -8.23 -11.97
CA GLN A 68 10.97 -8.15 -11.32
C GLN A 68 11.51 -6.71 -11.30
N ALA A 69 11.41 -5.98 -12.41
CA ALA A 69 11.84 -4.58 -12.49
C ALA A 69 11.15 -3.71 -11.43
N ARG A 70 9.85 -3.91 -11.19
CA ARG A 70 9.12 -3.20 -10.11
C ARG A 70 9.57 -3.56 -8.70
N LYS A 71 10.04 -4.79 -8.47
CA LYS A 71 10.64 -5.15 -7.17
C LYS A 71 11.90 -4.33 -6.93
N VAL A 72 12.73 -4.16 -7.96
CA VAL A 72 13.93 -3.30 -7.90
C VAL A 72 13.55 -1.84 -7.64
N LEU A 73 12.57 -1.29 -8.36
CA LEU A 73 12.11 0.10 -8.17
C LEU A 73 11.55 0.37 -6.76
N ARG A 74 11.06 -0.66 -6.06
CA ARG A 74 10.56 -0.53 -4.68
C ARG A 74 11.64 -0.76 -3.63
N LEU A 75 12.84 -1.18 -4.00
CA LEU A 75 13.94 -1.33 -3.04
C LEU A 75 14.23 0.01 -2.37
N GLY A 76 14.34 -0.04 -1.04
CA GLY A 76 14.60 1.12 -0.20
C GLY A 76 13.41 2.07 0.04
N LYS A 77 12.24 1.85 -0.58
CA LYS A 77 10.99 2.53 -0.17
C LYS A 77 10.52 2.20 1.25
N PHE A 78 11.14 1.21 1.90
CA PHE A 78 10.92 0.99 3.34
C PHE A 78 11.38 2.20 4.16
N ILE A 79 12.35 2.98 3.69
CA ILE A 79 12.83 4.21 4.36
C ILE A 79 11.72 5.27 4.38
N ASP A 80 10.98 5.42 3.29
CA ASP A 80 9.81 6.31 3.21
C ASP A 80 8.78 5.92 4.27
N CYS A 81 8.54 4.60 4.42
CA CYS A 81 7.61 4.07 5.42
C CYS A 81 8.07 4.37 6.85
N LEU A 82 9.37 4.25 7.14
CA LEU A 82 9.94 4.60 8.45
C LEU A 82 9.84 6.10 8.75
N LYS A 83 10.09 6.97 7.75
CA LYS A 83 9.91 8.41 7.89
C LYS A 83 8.46 8.76 8.19
N LEU A 84 7.52 8.16 7.47
CA LEU A 84 6.09 8.35 7.72
C LEU A 84 5.67 7.82 9.10
N ALA A 85 6.27 6.73 9.59
CA ALA A 85 6.02 6.23 10.93
C ALA A 85 6.47 7.22 12.01
N VAL A 86 7.67 7.78 11.89
CA VAL A 86 8.19 8.79 12.83
C VAL A 86 7.41 10.10 12.73
N SER A 87 6.99 10.51 11.53
CA SER A 87 6.09 11.65 11.35
C SER A 87 4.74 11.44 12.03
N ALA A 88 4.17 10.22 11.97
CA ALA A 88 2.93 9.90 12.67
C ALA A 88 3.09 9.99 14.19
N LEU A 89 4.19 9.48 14.76
CA LEU A 89 4.47 9.58 16.20
C LEU A 89 4.65 11.02 16.70
N ASN A 90 5.09 11.93 15.84
CA ASN A 90 5.26 13.35 16.19
C ASN A 90 4.05 14.21 15.81
N SER A 91 2.99 13.63 15.26
CA SER A 91 1.80 14.38 14.88
C SER A 91 1.04 14.84 16.13
N PRO A 92 0.52 16.08 16.16
CA PRO A 92 -0.32 16.53 17.27
C PRO A 92 -1.65 15.77 17.25
N GLY A 93 -2.19 15.43 18.43
CA GLY A 93 -3.46 14.73 18.56
C GLY A 93 -3.41 13.54 19.52
N GLU A 94 -4.37 12.63 19.37
CA GLU A 94 -4.52 11.45 20.21
C GLU A 94 -3.35 10.46 20.04
N GLU A 95 -2.68 10.16 21.15
CA GLU A 95 -1.45 9.35 21.17
C GLU A 95 -1.66 7.93 20.62
N LEU A 96 -2.80 7.29 20.95
CA LEU A 96 -3.10 5.94 20.52
C LEU A 96 -3.25 5.84 19.00
N GLY A 97 -3.98 6.76 18.37
CA GLY A 97 -4.17 6.79 16.91
C GLY A 97 -2.85 6.98 16.16
N ASN A 98 -1.95 7.80 16.72
CA ASN A 98 -0.61 8.02 16.18
C ASN A 98 0.28 6.78 16.28
N ILE A 99 0.25 6.07 17.40
CA ILE A 99 0.97 4.81 17.60
C ILE A 99 0.50 3.75 16.60
N ILE A 100 -0.83 3.58 16.44
CA ILE A 100 -1.39 2.60 15.49
C ILE A 100 -1.00 2.96 14.05
N THR A 101 -1.06 4.25 13.68
CA THR A 101 -0.61 4.73 12.37
C THR A 101 0.87 4.41 12.14
N ALA A 102 1.72 4.69 13.13
CA ALA A 102 3.14 4.41 13.05
C ALA A 102 3.43 2.91 12.91
N ALA A 103 2.74 2.08 13.69
CA ALA A 103 2.86 0.63 13.60
C ALA A 103 2.42 0.08 12.23
N ALA A 104 1.36 0.65 11.63
CA ALA A 104 0.93 0.31 10.27
C ALA A 104 2.03 0.63 9.25
N ARG A 105 2.65 1.82 9.34
CA ARG A 105 3.75 2.24 8.46
C ARG A 105 5.00 1.38 8.62
N VAL A 106 5.38 1.04 9.85
CA VAL A 106 6.50 0.11 10.12
C VAL A 106 6.21 -1.26 9.52
N SER A 107 4.99 -1.78 9.68
CA SER A 107 4.57 -3.06 9.10
C SER A 107 4.64 -3.04 7.57
N LEU A 108 4.21 -1.94 6.92
CA LEU A 108 4.35 -1.76 5.48
C LEU A 108 5.83 -1.68 5.04
N GLY A 109 6.67 -1.00 5.81
CA GLY A 109 8.12 -0.98 5.57
C GLY A 109 8.73 -2.38 5.66
N GLY A 110 8.31 -3.18 6.64
CA GLY A 110 8.69 -4.58 6.79
C GLY A 110 8.28 -5.42 5.57
N PHE A 111 7.07 -5.23 5.05
CA PHE A 111 6.63 -5.88 3.80
C PHE A 111 7.60 -5.60 2.64
N ILE A 112 7.92 -4.33 2.38
CA ILE A 112 8.81 -3.92 1.28
C ILE A 112 10.22 -4.49 1.49
N PHE A 113 10.73 -4.45 2.72
CA PHE A 113 12.05 -4.96 3.06
C PHE A 113 12.15 -6.47 2.81
N PHE A 114 11.21 -7.27 3.34
CA PHE A 114 11.20 -8.72 3.14
C PHE A 114 10.87 -9.13 1.71
N ASP A 115 10.09 -8.36 0.95
CA ASP A 115 9.89 -8.58 -0.50
C ASP A 115 11.21 -8.40 -1.25
N GLY A 116 12.00 -7.38 -0.89
CA GLY A 116 13.35 -7.17 -1.41
C GLY A 116 14.31 -8.32 -1.07
N LEU A 117 14.30 -8.82 0.16
CA LEU A 117 15.11 -10.00 0.55
C LEU A 117 14.68 -11.27 -0.19
N SER A 118 13.37 -11.48 -0.36
CA SER A 118 12.85 -12.59 -1.16
C SER A 118 13.34 -12.49 -2.61
N TRP A 119 13.34 -11.29 -3.19
CA TRP A 119 13.85 -11.04 -4.54
C TRP A 119 15.37 -11.28 -4.64
N ALA A 120 16.16 -10.76 -3.71
CA ALA A 120 17.60 -10.99 -3.67
C ALA A 120 17.94 -12.49 -3.56
N SER A 121 17.13 -13.25 -2.81
CA SER A 121 17.27 -14.71 -2.72
C SER A 121 17.00 -15.41 -4.05
N THR A 122 16.08 -14.91 -4.88
CA THR A 122 15.84 -15.47 -6.23
C THR A 122 16.98 -15.22 -7.22
N LEU A 123 17.84 -14.25 -6.95
CA LEU A 123 19.06 -13.98 -7.72
C LEU A 123 20.27 -14.79 -7.24
N GLY A 124 20.13 -15.58 -6.17
CA GLY A 124 21.25 -16.31 -5.56
C GLY A 124 22.16 -15.44 -4.67
N LEU A 125 21.80 -14.16 -4.43
CA LEU A 125 22.56 -13.28 -3.52
C LEU A 125 22.42 -13.68 -2.05
N LEU A 126 21.35 -14.42 -1.72
CA LEU A 126 21.05 -14.97 -0.41
C LEU A 126 20.70 -16.44 -0.56
N ASN A 127 20.72 -17.18 0.57
CA ASN A 127 20.36 -18.60 0.56
C ASN A 127 18.94 -18.80 -0.06
N PRO A 128 18.83 -19.53 -1.19
CA PRO A 128 17.59 -19.67 -1.94
C PRO A 128 16.49 -20.38 -1.14
N VAL A 129 16.85 -21.23 -0.18
CA VAL A 129 15.91 -21.91 0.74
C VAL A 129 15.13 -20.90 1.59
N LYS A 130 15.69 -19.71 1.82
CA LYS A 130 15.04 -18.65 2.61
C LYS A 130 14.08 -17.79 1.78
N ALA A 131 14.08 -17.85 0.45
CA ALA A 131 13.23 -17.02 -0.41
C ALA A 131 11.74 -17.15 -0.05
N ALA A 132 11.24 -18.40 0.06
CA ALA A 132 9.86 -18.68 0.43
C ALA A 132 9.53 -18.25 1.88
N ARG A 133 10.52 -18.24 2.77
CA ARG A 133 10.35 -17.74 4.15
C ARG A 133 10.21 -16.21 4.14
N PHE A 134 11.07 -15.49 3.43
CA PHE A 134 10.99 -14.04 3.31
C PHE A 134 9.68 -13.59 2.65
N ALA A 135 9.24 -14.27 1.58
CA ALA A 135 7.95 -14.01 0.95
C ALA A 135 6.78 -14.17 1.94
N ARG A 136 6.78 -15.24 2.75
CA ARG A 136 5.74 -15.44 3.78
C ARG A 136 5.76 -14.36 4.85
N VAL A 137 6.93 -13.96 5.34
CA VAL A 137 7.06 -12.89 6.34
C VAL A 137 6.61 -11.55 5.75
N SER A 138 7.00 -11.24 4.51
CA SER A 138 6.58 -10.05 3.78
C SER A 138 5.04 -9.97 3.72
N MET A 139 4.36 -11.05 3.33
CA MET A 139 2.89 -11.09 3.28
C MET A 139 2.23 -10.94 4.65
N LYS A 140 2.83 -11.52 5.72
CA LYS A 140 2.35 -11.30 7.10
C LYS A 140 2.45 -9.83 7.50
N CYS A 141 3.60 -9.18 7.27
CA CYS A 141 3.79 -7.77 7.54
C CYS A 141 2.79 -6.89 6.77
N TRP A 142 2.50 -7.25 5.52
CA TRP A 142 1.51 -6.54 4.73
C TRP A 142 0.09 -6.67 5.28
N PHE A 143 -0.33 -7.89 5.60
CA PHE A 143 -1.63 -8.13 6.22
C PHE A 143 -1.78 -7.37 7.56
N THR A 144 -0.75 -7.43 8.41
CA THR A 144 -0.70 -6.64 9.66
C THR A 144 -0.84 -5.14 9.39
N SER A 145 -0.18 -4.62 8.35
CA SER A 145 -0.34 -3.20 7.96
C SER A 145 -1.78 -2.87 7.56
N ILE A 146 -2.47 -3.75 6.82
CA ILE A 146 -3.87 -3.52 6.42
C ILE A 146 -4.78 -3.47 7.64
N VAL A 147 -4.65 -4.44 8.55
CA VAL A 147 -5.45 -4.48 9.79
C VAL A 147 -5.22 -3.22 10.62
N LEU A 148 -3.97 -2.82 10.82
CA LEU A 148 -3.64 -1.60 11.56
C LEU A 148 -4.14 -0.33 10.87
N ASN A 149 -4.12 -0.27 9.53
CA ASN A 149 -4.70 0.85 8.78
C ASN A 149 -6.21 0.93 8.99
N ILE A 150 -6.95 -0.19 8.92
CA ILE A 150 -8.40 -0.21 9.17
C ILE A 150 -8.70 0.30 10.59
N VAL A 151 -7.99 -0.24 11.59
CA VAL A 151 -8.15 0.20 12.98
C VAL A 151 -7.85 1.70 13.11
N SER A 152 -6.72 2.16 12.57
CA SER A 152 -6.35 3.58 12.60
C SER A 152 -7.40 4.48 11.93
N SER A 153 -7.95 4.05 10.78
CA SER A 153 -8.96 4.82 10.06
C SER A 153 -10.28 4.90 10.82
N LEU A 154 -10.69 3.81 11.50
CA LEU A 154 -11.89 3.82 12.33
C LEU A 154 -11.75 4.77 13.53
N TYR A 155 -10.59 4.76 14.20
CA TYR A 155 -10.29 5.69 15.29
C TYR A 155 -10.34 7.16 14.81
N LYS A 156 -9.60 7.48 13.74
CA LYS A 156 -9.58 8.84 13.18
C LYS A 156 -10.95 9.32 12.69
N LEU A 157 -11.73 8.45 12.05
CA LEU A 157 -13.08 8.78 11.62
C LEU A 157 -14.00 9.09 12.80
N ASN A 158 -13.86 8.37 13.92
CA ASN A 158 -14.66 8.64 15.11
C ASN A 158 -14.34 10.03 15.70
N ASP A 159 -13.06 10.34 15.85
CA ASP A 159 -12.59 11.64 16.35
C ASP A 159 -13.02 12.80 15.41
N LEU A 160 -12.76 12.70 14.12
CA LEU A 160 -13.15 13.71 13.13
C LEU A 160 -14.68 13.93 13.09
N ARG A 161 -15.48 12.87 13.25
CA ARG A 161 -16.95 12.98 13.31
C ARG A 161 -17.41 13.65 14.60
N MET A 162 -16.71 13.44 15.71
CA MET A 162 -17.00 14.12 16.98
C MET A 162 -16.72 15.62 16.86
N GLN A 163 -15.54 15.99 16.36
CA GLN A 163 -15.17 17.38 16.10
C GLN A 163 -16.17 18.07 15.16
N TYR A 164 -16.55 17.38 14.07
CA TYR A 164 -17.55 17.90 13.13
C TYR A 164 -18.93 18.14 13.79
N LYS A 165 -19.36 17.26 14.70
CA LYS A 165 -20.62 17.43 15.45
C LYS A 165 -20.55 18.64 16.40
N ILE A 166 -19.41 18.86 17.05
CA ILE A 166 -19.19 20.01 17.96
C ILE A 166 -19.28 21.31 17.16
N ILE A 167 -18.54 21.42 16.06
CA ILE A 167 -18.57 22.62 15.20
C ILE A 167 -19.97 22.89 14.64
N ARG A 168 -20.69 21.85 14.22
CA ARG A 168 -22.06 21.98 13.74
C ARG A 168 -23.01 22.51 14.83
N ARG A 169 -22.80 22.14 16.10
CA ARG A 169 -23.59 22.66 17.23
C ARG A 169 -23.25 24.11 17.54
N ILE A 170 -21.98 24.47 17.46
CA ILE A 170 -21.53 25.87 17.61
C ILE A 170 -22.21 26.73 16.54
N GLU A 171 -22.14 26.34 15.27
CA GLU A 171 -22.79 27.03 14.15
C GLU A 171 -24.32 27.13 14.30
N ALA A 172 -24.98 26.13 14.90
CA ALA A 172 -26.42 26.14 15.13
C ALA A 172 -26.85 27.05 16.29
N ASN A 173 -25.96 27.32 17.24
CA ASN A 173 -26.20 28.19 18.40
C ASN A 173 -25.75 29.65 18.15
N SER A 174 -25.00 29.90 17.08
CA SER A 174 -24.58 31.24 16.62
C SER A 174 -25.69 31.95 15.84
N SER A 175 -25.80 33.28 15.99
CA SER A 175 -26.76 34.12 15.26
C SER A 175 -26.48 34.12 13.74
N PRO A 176 -27.50 34.28 12.87
CA PRO A 176 -27.33 34.22 11.41
C PRO A 176 -26.35 35.23 10.81
N ASP A 177 -26.15 36.38 11.46
CA ASP A 177 -25.29 37.48 11.02
C ASP A 177 -23.81 37.34 11.44
N GLU A 178 -23.49 36.39 12.33
CA GLU A 178 -22.13 36.17 12.85
C GLU A 178 -21.60 34.79 12.37
N LYS A 179 -21.76 34.52 11.07
CA LYS A 179 -21.12 33.35 10.44
C LYS A 179 -19.63 33.61 10.31
N ASP A 180 -18.92 33.29 11.37
CA ASP A 180 -17.46 33.32 11.40
C ASP A 180 -16.88 32.54 10.22
N GLU A 181 -16.17 33.25 9.33
CA GLU A 181 -15.46 32.66 8.19
C GLU A 181 -14.53 31.52 8.63
N LYS A 182 -13.97 31.64 9.85
CA LYS A 182 -13.14 30.63 10.51
C LYS A 182 -13.89 29.32 10.77
N VAL A 183 -15.12 29.38 11.29
CA VAL A 183 -15.96 28.20 11.57
C VAL A 183 -16.33 27.50 10.26
N LEU A 184 -16.65 28.26 9.22
CA LEU A 184 -16.93 27.71 7.88
C LEU A 184 -15.69 27.02 7.29
N GLN A 185 -14.51 27.63 7.42
CA GLN A 185 -13.25 27.07 6.95
C GLN A 185 -12.89 25.77 7.68
N GLU A 186 -13.04 25.74 9.01
CA GLU A 186 -12.78 24.56 9.83
C GLU A 186 -13.77 23.42 9.53
N LYS A 187 -15.05 23.73 9.33
CA LYS A 187 -16.05 22.75 8.87
C LYS A 187 -15.70 22.15 7.51
N LYS A 188 -15.23 22.99 6.56
CA LYS A 188 -14.79 22.53 5.23
C LYS A 188 -13.56 21.63 5.35
N SER A 189 -12.56 22.00 6.18
CA SER A 189 -11.36 21.20 6.37
C SER A 189 -11.67 19.85 7.03
N LEU A 190 -12.52 19.82 8.06
CA LEU A 190 -12.97 18.57 8.68
C LEU A 190 -13.73 17.66 7.71
N LYS A 191 -14.63 18.21 6.89
CA LYS A 191 -15.34 17.44 5.87
C LYS A 191 -14.37 16.85 4.84
N ALA A 192 -13.36 17.61 4.44
CA ALA A 192 -12.30 17.12 3.57
C ALA A 192 -11.51 15.98 4.23
N SER A 193 -11.09 16.12 5.49
CA SER A 193 -10.40 15.09 6.28
C SER A 193 -11.23 13.80 6.41
N ILE A 194 -12.53 13.92 6.71
CA ILE A 194 -13.46 12.77 6.78
C ILE A 194 -13.54 12.06 5.42
N SER A 195 -13.64 12.82 4.33
CA SER A 195 -13.71 12.23 2.98
C SER A 195 -12.41 11.52 2.59
N ALA A 196 -11.26 12.06 3.00
CA ALA A 196 -9.95 11.45 2.76
C ALA A 196 -9.79 10.16 3.57
N GLU A 197 -10.19 10.16 4.85
CA GLU A 197 -10.09 8.97 5.70
C GLU A 197 -11.09 7.87 5.28
N ASN A 198 -12.29 8.24 4.83
CA ASN A 198 -13.23 7.28 4.24
C ASN A 198 -12.62 6.58 3.00
N LYS A 199 -11.92 7.33 2.13
CA LYS A 199 -11.22 6.74 0.98
C LYS A 199 -10.13 5.78 1.45
N ALA A 200 -9.33 6.16 2.44
CA ALA A 200 -8.27 5.32 3.00
C ALA A 200 -8.84 4.02 3.60
N LEU A 201 -9.96 4.09 4.31
CA LEU A 201 -10.66 2.94 4.86
C LEU A 201 -11.16 2.01 3.75
N ILE A 202 -11.86 2.55 2.74
CA ILE A 202 -12.36 1.77 1.60
C ILE A 202 -11.20 1.08 0.88
N THR A 203 -10.10 1.79 0.62
CA THR A 203 -8.90 1.20 0.00
C THR A 203 -8.35 0.07 0.85
N SER A 204 -8.24 0.25 2.17
CA SER A 204 -7.74 -0.79 3.07
C SER A 204 -8.64 -2.02 3.10
N LEU A 205 -9.97 -1.83 3.05
CA LEU A 205 -10.94 -2.93 2.98
C LEU A 205 -10.84 -3.72 1.67
N ILE A 206 -10.65 -3.03 0.54
CA ILE A 206 -10.43 -3.68 -0.77
C ILE A 206 -9.12 -4.48 -0.74
N ASP A 207 -8.06 -3.95 -0.12
CA ASP A 207 -6.76 -4.59 -0.05
C ASP A 207 -6.77 -5.89 0.79
N VAL A 208 -7.75 -6.11 1.68
CA VAL A 208 -7.92 -7.37 2.43
C VAL A 208 -8.12 -8.57 1.49
N ALA A 209 -8.69 -8.36 0.30
CA ALA A 209 -8.94 -9.44 -0.66
C ALA A 209 -7.65 -10.06 -1.23
N ILE A 210 -6.54 -9.33 -1.22
CA ILE A 210 -5.32 -9.76 -1.91
C ILE A 210 -4.50 -10.77 -1.07
N PRO A 211 -4.32 -10.62 0.26
CA PRO A 211 -3.79 -11.69 1.11
C PRO A 211 -4.69 -12.93 1.16
N ALA A 212 -6.02 -12.74 1.10
CA ALA A 212 -6.99 -13.83 1.09
C ALA A 212 -6.95 -14.64 -0.21
N GLY A 213 -6.63 -13.99 -1.34
CA GLY A 213 -6.39 -14.63 -2.63
C GLY A 213 -4.97 -15.20 -2.77
N HIS A 214 -4.61 -16.24 -2.02
CA HIS A 214 -3.33 -16.92 -2.24
C HIS A 214 -3.28 -17.51 -3.68
N PRO A 215 -2.31 -17.15 -4.53
CA PRO A 215 -2.26 -17.58 -5.94
C PRO A 215 -2.01 -19.08 -6.16
N ARG A 216 -1.78 -19.88 -5.11
CA ARG A 216 -1.68 -21.35 -5.24
C ARG A 216 -3.05 -22.00 -5.35
N GLN A 217 -4.12 -21.36 -4.87
CA GLN A 217 -5.49 -21.86 -5.01
C GLN A 217 -6.16 -21.30 -6.27
N VAL A 218 -5.89 -20.05 -6.64
CA VAL A 218 -6.51 -19.44 -7.84
C VAL A 218 -5.99 -20.05 -9.15
N ILE A 219 -4.70 -20.43 -9.25
CA ILE A 219 -4.18 -21.14 -10.43
C ILE A 219 -4.74 -22.58 -10.49
N GLY A 220 -4.91 -23.25 -9.35
CA GLY A 220 -5.53 -24.58 -9.28
C GLY A 220 -7.01 -24.59 -9.66
N ILE A 221 -7.79 -23.61 -9.19
CA ILE A 221 -9.22 -23.50 -9.48
C ILE A 221 -9.46 -23.09 -10.95
N ILE A 222 -8.62 -22.23 -11.53
CA ILE A 222 -8.71 -21.87 -12.96
C ILE A 222 -8.32 -23.06 -13.86
N SER A 223 -7.34 -23.89 -13.46
CA SER A 223 -7.05 -25.15 -14.17
C SER A 223 -8.19 -26.16 -14.09
N ILE A 224 -8.95 -26.18 -12.99
CA ILE A 224 -10.10 -27.08 -12.79
C ILE A 224 -11.38 -26.56 -13.49
N LEU A 225 -11.54 -25.24 -13.64
CA LEU A 225 -12.70 -24.64 -14.32
C LEU A 225 -12.55 -24.48 -15.84
N VAL A 226 -11.34 -24.60 -16.40
CA VAL A 226 -11.05 -24.34 -17.82
C VAL A 226 -10.68 -25.60 -18.61
N CYS A 227 -10.47 -26.75 -17.95
CA CYS A 227 -10.36 -28.03 -18.63
C CYS A 227 -11.71 -28.76 -18.62
N PRO A 228 -12.44 -28.84 -19.74
CA PRO A 228 -13.36 -29.96 -19.91
C PRO A 228 -12.49 -31.22 -20.00
N ALA A 229 -12.82 -32.22 -19.20
CA ALA A 229 -12.32 -33.57 -19.38
C ALA A 229 -12.65 -33.99 -20.82
N VAL A 230 -11.63 -34.02 -21.68
CA VAL A 230 -11.66 -34.87 -22.87
C VAL A 230 -11.11 -36.20 -22.36
N GLU A 231 -12.02 -37.01 -21.83
CA GLU A 231 -11.80 -38.45 -21.68
C GLU A 231 -12.08 -39.07 -23.05
N ASP A 232 -11.07 -39.76 -23.59
CA ASP A 232 -11.25 -40.84 -24.56
C ASP A 232 -11.84 -42.07 -23.84
#